data_AF-A0A3N2ASN2-F1
#
_entry.id   AF-A0A3N2ASN2-F1
#
_cell.length_a   1.000
_cell.length_b   1.000
_cell.length_c   1.000
_cell.angle_alpha   90.00
_cell.angle_beta   90.00
_cell.angle_gamma   90.00
#
_symmetry.space_group_name_H-M   'P 1'
#
loop_
_entity.id
_entity.type
_entity.pdbx_description
1 polymer ?
#
loop_
_entity_poly.entity_id
_entity_poly.type
_entity_poly.pdbx_seq_one_letter_code
_entity_poly.pdbx_strand_id
1 'polypeptide(L)'
;MTTTAAPAQTGGARVAVQKFGTFLSGMIMPNIPALIAWGILTALFIPVGPFPNEGLATIVGPTIHYLLPILIAGTGGRMVYETRGAVVGAFAVMGAIAGSDLLIDRINAEGEGGLGYVHMFIGAMILGPLSAWVMKQLDKLWDGKVKAGFEMLVNMFSAGIVAFLMGLVGFYIVAPIVNWIMSVVGGAVGWLVETGLLPLASILIEPAKVFFLNNAINHGVLTPLGTTEVANDGSSILFLLEANPGPGLGLLLAFSVFGVGAARATAPGAAIIQFLGGIHEVYFPYALMKPTLILALVLGGASGVATNMLLNTGLAGPAAPGSIFAVAVQAGLVGGGNLVGVLLSVVIATAVTFAVAAVILRAGRKRDLEREAAGDDALGAAVAQTTANKGKESAHLSNLTAASGAPGATAPAGAAGGTSVAAEPIRKIVFACDAGMGSSAMGASVLRNKIKKAGIEGVEVTNIAIANLDASTADLIVTHRDLTDRARQRTPDAMHVSVENFMNSPKYDEVVRLVDESNAQ
;
A
#
# COMPACT_ATOMS: atom_id res chain seq x y z
N MET A 1 1.55 -48.21 9.39
CA MET A 1 1.50 -47.10 8.41
C MET A 1 0.29 -46.25 8.75
N THR A 2 0.48 -45.16 9.48
CA THR A 2 -0.58 -44.18 9.77
C THR A 2 -0.50 -43.07 8.73
N THR A 3 -1.45 -43.07 7.80
CA THR A 3 -1.61 -42.04 6.79
C THR A 3 -2.07 -40.74 7.44
N THR A 4 -1.17 -39.77 7.53
CA THR A 4 -1.51 -38.40 7.92
C THR A 4 -2.40 -37.79 6.84
N ALA A 5 -3.67 -37.53 7.17
CA ALA A 5 -4.55 -36.77 6.31
C ALA A 5 -3.98 -35.35 6.14
N ALA A 6 -3.83 -34.91 4.89
CA ALA A 6 -3.48 -33.52 4.58
C ALA A 6 -4.58 -32.58 5.12
N PRO A 7 -4.23 -31.43 5.71
CA PRO A 7 -5.23 -30.51 6.23
C PRO A 7 -6.03 -29.90 5.07
N ALA A 8 -7.33 -29.78 5.26
CA ALA A 8 -8.26 -29.24 4.27
C ALA A 8 -7.93 -27.77 3.91
N GLN A 9 -7.91 -27.45 2.61
CA GLN A 9 -7.72 -26.10 2.09
C GLN A 9 -8.94 -25.22 2.36
N THR A 10 -9.02 -24.61 3.54
CA THR A 10 -9.91 -23.47 3.79
C THR A 10 -9.23 -22.18 3.33
N GLY A 11 -9.14 -21.95 2.01
CA GLY A 11 -8.36 -20.83 1.43
C GLY A 11 -9.12 -19.89 0.47
N GLY A 12 -10.18 -20.34 -0.20
CA GLY A 12 -10.75 -19.62 -1.35
C GLY A 12 -11.32 -18.23 -1.03
N ALA A 13 -12.24 -18.13 -0.07
CA ALA A 13 -12.91 -16.87 0.26
C ALA A 13 -11.93 -15.81 0.82
N ARG A 14 -11.02 -16.23 1.69
CA ARG A 14 -10.01 -15.34 2.27
C ARG A 14 -9.06 -14.78 1.22
N VAL A 15 -8.56 -15.64 0.33
CA VAL A 15 -7.69 -15.23 -0.78
C VAL A 15 -8.42 -14.26 -1.71
N ALA A 16 -9.73 -14.44 -1.94
CA ALA A 16 -10.52 -13.50 -2.73
C ALA A 16 -10.60 -12.10 -2.08
N VAL A 17 -10.88 -12.03 -0.77
CA VAL A 17 -10.92 -10.75 -0.04
C VAL A 17 -9.55 -10.06 -0.03
N GLN A 18 -8.46 -10.81 0.07
CA GLN A 18 -7.10 -10.27 0.05
C GLN A 18 -6.69 -9.75 -1.34
N LYS A 19 -7.04 -10.48 -2.41
CA LYS A 19 -6.86 -10.01 -3.78
C LYS A 19 -7.65 -8.73 -4.03
N PHE A 20 -8.88 -8.68 -3.53
CA PHE A 20 -9.72 -7.49 -3.59
C PHE A 20 -9.10 -6.31 -2.84
N GLY A 21 -8.68 -6.50 -1.58
CA GLY A 21 -8.01 -5.45 -0.80
C GLY A 21 -6.71 -4.95 -1.43
N THR A 22 -5.88 -5.86 -1.97
CA THR A 22 -4.65 -5.49 -2.68
C THR A 22 -4.94 -4.68 -3.93
N PHE A 23 -6.01 -5.03 -4.66
CA PHE A 23 -6.46 -4.27 -5.81
C PHE A 23 -6.90 -2.85 -5.41
N LEU A 24 -7.70 -2.70 -4.33
CA LEU A 24 -8.10 -1.40 -3.80
C LEU A 24 -6.90 -0.54 -3.34
N SER A 25 -5.92 -1.14 -2.64
CA SER A 25 -4.66 -0.44 -2.31
C SER A 25 -3.92 0.04 -3.54
N GLY A 26 -3.89 -0.76 -4.62
CA GLY A 26 -3.28 -0.37 -5.89
C GLY A 26 -3.95 0.85 -6.52
N MET A 27 -5.23 1.10 -6.23
CA MET A 27 -5.95 2.27 -6.69
C MET A 27 -5.69 3.53 -5.85
N ILE A 28 -5.48 3.38 -4.54
CA ILE A 28 -5.26 4.51 -3.62
C ILE A 28 -3.78 4.89 -3.50
N MET A 29 -2.89 3.91 -3.35
CA MET A 29 -1.49 4.17 -2.97
C MET A 29 -0.74 5.09 -3.94
N PRO A 30 -0.86 4.94 -5.28
CA PRO A 30 -0.23 5.87 -6.22
C PRO A 30 -0.78 7.32 -6.12
N ASN A 31 -1.98 7.48 -5.56
CA ASN A 31 -2.68 8.74 -5.40
C ASN A 31 -2.51 9.38 -4.01
N ILE A 32 -1.80 8.71 -3.08
CA ILE A 32 -1.50 9.25 -1.74
C ILE A 32 -0.84 10.64 -1.78
N PRO A 33 0.09 10.96 -2.70
CA PRO A 33 0.65 12.32 -2.77
C PRO A 33 -0.42 13.41 -2.96
N ALA A 34 -1.47 13.15 -3.76
CA ALA A 34 -2.57 14.08 -3.95
C ALA A 34 -3.44 14.20 -2.69
N LEU A 35 -3.71 13.08 -1.99
CA LEU A 35 -4.41 13.07 -0.71
C LEU A 35 -3.65 13.86 0.37
N ILE A 36 -2.32 13.73 0.43
CA ILE A 36 -1.47 14.48 1.36
C ILE A 36 -1.49 15.97 1.02
N ALA A 37 -1.31 16.33 -0.25
CA ALA A 37 -1.35 17.73 -0.69
C ALA A 37 -2.70 18.39 -0.35
N TRP A 38 -3.79 17.66 -0.60
CA TRP A 38 -5.14 18.08 -0.20
C TRP A 38 -5.29 18.23 1.31
N GLY A 39 -4.80 17.26 2.09
CA GLY A 39 -4.85 17.32 3.56
C GLY A 39 -4.08 18.50 4.14
N ILE A 40 -2.92 18.84 3.55
CA ILE A 40 -2.15 20.03 3.93
C ILE A 40 -2.93 21.31 3.62
N LEU A 41 -3.51 21.42 2.41
CA LEU A 41 -4.34 22.58 2.04
C LEU A 41 -5.52 22.76 3.00
N THR A 42 -6.18 21.65 3.31
CA THR A 42 -7.35 21.61 4.20
C THR A 42 -6.93 22.03 5.61
N ALA A 43 -5.89 21.42 6.16
CA ALA A 43 -5.44 21.72 7.52
C ALA A 43 -5.00 23.17 7.71
N LEU A 44 -4.35 23.79 6.71
CA LEU A 44 -3.76 25.12 6.85
C LEU A 44 -4.76 26.25 6.56
N PHE A 45 -5.53 26.15 5.48
CA PHE A 45 -6.18 27.33 4.85
C PHE A 45 -7.70 27.40 5.01
N ILE A 46 -8.37 26.34 5.45
CA ILE A 46 -9.81 26.42 5.74
C ILE A 46 -10.09 27.35 6.93
N PRO A 47 -11.34 27.79 7.16
CA PRO A 47 -11.64 28.76 8.22
C PRO A 47 -11.20 28.34 9.63
N VAL A 48 -11.19 27.03 9.92
CA VAL A 48 -10.76 26.47 11.22
C VAL A 48 -9.25 26.19 11.28
N GLY A 49 -8.53 26.35 10.17
CA GLY A 49 -7.09 26.15 10.10
C GLY A 49 -6.29 27.28 10.78
N PRO A 50 -4.99 27.07 11.04
CA PRO A 50 -4.13 28.06 11.68
C PRO A 50 -3.80 29.27 10.79
N PHE A 51 -3.94 29.15 9.47
CA PHE A 51 -3.66 30.21 8.49
C PHE A 51 -4.82 30.37 7.50
N PRO A 52 -6.03 30.73 7.97
CA PRO A 52 -7.22 30.73 7.12
C PRO A 52 -7.05 31.68 5.94
N ASN A 53 -7.34 31.20 4.73
CA ASN A 53 -7.25 31.99 3.51
C ASN A 53 -8.36 31.55 2.54
N GLU A 54 -9.37 32.40 2.37
CA GLU A 54 -10.54 32.09 1.55
C GLU A 54 -10.19 31.73 0.10
N GLY A 55 -9.23 32.45 -0.51
CA GLY A 55 -8.80 32.20 -1.87
C GLY A 55 -8.15 30.83 -2.04
N LEU A 56 -7.22 30.46 -1.15
CA LEU A 56 -6.57 29.14 -1.18
C LEU A 56 -7.51 28.01 -0.75
N ALA A 57 -8.44 28.27 0.17
CA ALA A 57 -9.45 27.30 0.60
C ALA A 57 -10.36 26.85 -0.56
N THR A 58 -10.56 27.69 -1.58
CA THR A 58 -11.34 27.31 -2.78
C THR A 58 -10.76 26.11 -3.54
N ILE A 59 -9.49 25.75 -3.33
CA ILE A 59 -8.85 24.58 -3.95
C ILE A 59 -9.33 23.27 -3.29
N VAL A 60 -9.70 23.32 -2.00
CA VAL A 60 -10.02 22.13 -1.19
C VAL A 60 -11.21 21.37 -1.77
N GLY A 61 -12.32 22.06 -2.01
CA GLY A 61 -13.58 21.49 -2.49
C GLY A 61 -13.44 20.76 -3.84
N PRO A 62 -12.97 21.43 -4.92
CA PRO A 62 -12.79 20.78 -6.21
C PRO A 62 -11.79 19.61 -6.18
N THR A 63 -10.79 19.68 -5.30
CA THR A 63 -9.78 18.61 -5.17
C THR A 63 -10.39 17.34 -4.59
N ILE A 64 -11.09 17.42 -3.45
CA ILE A 64 -11.73 16.25 -2.85
C ILE A 64 -12.90 15.72 -3.68
N HIS A 65 -13.66 16.63 -4.29
CA HIS A 65 -14.90 16.28 -4.96
C HIS A 65 -14.70 15.76 -6.39
N TYR A 66 -13.75 16.34 -7.14
CA TYR A 66 -13.47 15.93 -8.52
C TYR A 66 -12.11 15.24 -8.65
N LEU A 67 -11.01 15.93 -8.33
CA LEU A 67 -9.66 15.46 -8.68
C LEU A 67 -9.36 14.09 -8.08
N LEU A 68 -9.59 13.90 -6.78
CA LEU A 68 -9.24 12.66 -6.09
C LEU A 68 -10.05 11.44 -6.60
N PRO A 69 -11.39 11.48 -6.72
CA PRO A 69 -12.15 10.40 -7.36
C PRO A 69 -11.70 10.11 -8.80
N ILE A 70 -11.44 11.14 -9.61
CA ILE A 70 -10.99 10.98 -11.00
C ILE A 70 -9.64 10.25 -11.07
N LEU A 71 -8.68 10.65 -10.24
CA LEU A 71 -7.36 10.00 -10.16
C LEU A 71 -7.48 8.54 -9.74
N ILE A 72 -8.36 8.23 -8.78
CA ILE A 72 -8.58 6.85 -8.31
C ILE A 72 -9.23 6.01 -9.42
N ALA A 73 -10.26 6.53 -10.08
CA ALA A 73 -10.93 5.84 -11.18
C ALA A 73 -9.96 5.61 -12.36
N GLY A 74 -9.13 6.60 -12.68
CA GLY A 74 -8.08 6.49 -13.69
C GLY A 74 -7.03 5.44 -13.34
N THR A 75 -6.54 5.42 -12.10
CA THR A 75 -5.58 4.40 -11.65
C THR A 75 -6.20 3.00 -11.69
N GLY A 76 -7.44 2.83 -11.21
CA GLY A 76 -8.14 1.53 -11.29
C GLY A 76 -8.41 1.08 -12.72
N GLY A 77 -8.77 2.01 -13.59
CA GLY A 77 -8.92 1.73 -15.02
C GLY A 77 -7.61 1.30 -15.66
N ARG A 78 -6.51 1.95 -15.30
CA ARG A 78 -5.16 1.59 -15.76
C ARG A 78 -4.75 0.18 -15.36
N MET A 79 -5.05 -0.21 -14.13
CA MET A 79 -4.73 -1.55 -13.63
C MET A 79 -5.45 -2.67 -14.40
N VAL A 80 -6.56 -2.38 -15.09
CA VAL A 80 -7.33 -3.36 -15.87
C VAL A 80 -7.00 -3.31 -17.37
N TYR A 81 -6.84 -2.10 -17.92
CA TYR A 81 -6.68 -1.90 -19.36
C TYR A 81 -5.82 -0.68 -19.74
N GLU A 82 -4.72 -0.49 -19.01
CA GLU A 82 -3.67 0.52 -19.29
C GLU A 82 -4.24 1.93 -19.55
N THR A 83 -3.59 2.73 -20.39
CA THR A 83 -3.96 4.13 -20.63
C THR A 83 -5.40 4.30 -21.10
N ARG A 84 -5.91 3.38 -21.93
CA ARG A 84 -7.30 3.46 -22.42
C ARG A 84 -8.30 3.24 -21.30
N GLY A 85 -8.07 2.21 -20.47
CA GLY A 85 -8.85 1.97 -19.27
C GLY A 85 -8.82 3.17 -18.32
N ALA A 86 -7.66 3.81 -18.18
CA ALA A 86 -7.50 4.99 -17.33
C ALA A 86 -8.39 6.15 -17.78
N VAL A 87 -8.37 6.51 -19.07
CA VAL A 87 -9.17 7.63 -19.59
C VAL A 87 -10.66 7.34 -19.50
N VAL A 88 -11.08 6.13 -19.89
CA VAL A 88 -12.50 5.72 -19.84
C VAL A 88 -13.01 5.71 -18.39
N GLY A 89 -12.24 5.15 -17.46
CA GLY A 89 -12.59 5.14 -16.03
C GLY A 89 -12.66 6.54 -15.41
N ALA A 90 -11.68 7.38 -15.72
CA ALA A 90 -11.62 8.78 -15.26
C ALA A 90 -12.83 9.61 -15.74
N PHE A 91 -13.30 9.39 -16.96
CA PHE A 91 -14.53 10.04 -17.43
C PHE A 91 -15.78 9.42 -16.80
N ALA A 92 -15.87 8.09 -16.71
CA ALA A 92 -17.06 7.41 -16.19
C ALA A 92 -17.43 7.84 -14.76
N VAL A 93 -16.44 8.11 -13.90
CA VAL A 93 -16.71 8.56 -12.53
C VAL A 93 -17.34 9.95 -12.46
N MET A 94 -17.16 10.82 -13.47
CA MET A 94 -17.85 12.11 -13.54
C MET A 94 -19.37 11.93 -13.57
N GLY A 95 -19.85 10.87 -14.21
CA GLY A 95 -21.25 10.50 -14.19
C GLY A 95 -21.74 10.18 -12.78
N ALA A 96 -20.96 9.42 -12.00
CA ALA A 96 -21.31 9.12 -10.61
C ALA A 96 -21.26 10.34 -9.70
N ILE A 97 -20.30 11.25 -9.90
CA ILE A 97 -20.21 12.53 -9.18
C ILE A 97 -21.48 13.34 -9.43
N ALA A 98 -21.78 13.65 -10.70
CA ALA A 98 -22.95 14.45 -11.07
C ALA A 98 -24.28 13.79 -10.66
N GLY A 99 -24.36 12.46 -10.72
CA GLY A 99 -25.53 11.71 -10.26
C GLY A 99 -25.71 11.80 -8.75
N SER A 100 -24.61 11.80 -8.00
CA SER A 100 -24.63 12.00 -6.55
C SER A 100 -25.14 13.38 -6.18
N ASP A 101 -24.60 14.41 -6.83
CA ASP A 101 -24.92 15.79 -6.53
C ASP A 101 -26.40 16.05 -6.78
N LEU A 102 -26.91 15.55 -7.90
CA LEU A 102 -28.34 15.64 -8.20
C LEU A 102 -29.21 14.94 -7.14
N LEU A 103 -28.79 13.79 -6.61
CA LEU A 103 -29.53 13.10 -5.55
C LEU A 103 -29.53 13.90 -4.25
N ILE A 104 -28.37 14.40 -3.84
CA ILE A 104 -28.22 15.21 -2.64
C ILE A 104 -28.98 16.53 -2.76
N ASP A 105 -28.90 17.22 -3.90
CA ASP A 105 -29.64 18.45 -4.18
C ASP A 105 -31.16 18.25 -4.06
N ARG A 106 -31.67 17.12 -4.56
CA ARG A 106 -33.09 16.78 -4.44
C ARG A 106 -33.50 16.56 -2.98
N ILE A 107 -32.71 15.79 -2.23
CA ILE A 107 -32.98 15.54 -0.81
C ILE A 107 -32.97 16.86 -0.02
N ASN A 108 -31.96 17.70 -0.26
CA ASN A 108 -31.83 19.00 0.38
C ASN A 108 -32.98 19.96 0.02
N ALA A 109 -33.49 19.89 -1.21
CA ALA A 109 -34.63 20.71 -1.66
C ALA A 109 -35.97 20.25 -1.05
N GLU A 110 -36.12 18.97 -0.71
CA GLU A 110 -37.35 18.40 -0.14
C GLU A 110 -37.55 18.69 1.37
N GLY A 111 -36.63 19.45 1.98
CA GLY A 111 -36.75 19.93 3.36
C GLY A 111 -36.03 19.06 4.39
N GLU A 112 -35.46 17.92 3.99
CA GLU A 112 -34.57 17.10 4.81
C GLU A 112 -33.10 17.56 4.67
N GLY A 113 -32.85 18.79 5.14
CA GLY A 113 -31.61 19.26 5.76
C GLY A 113 -30.27 19.02 5.08
N GLY A 114 -29.71 20.09 4.48
CA GLY A 114 -28.28 20.46 4.54
C GLY A 114 -27.21 19.36 4.39
N LEU A 115 -27.50 18.27 3.68
CA LEU A 115 -26.57 17.17 3.48
C LEU A 115 -25.39 17.65 2.66
N GLY A 116 -24.19 17.33 3.13
CA GLY A 116 -22.96 17.53 2.36
C GLY A 116 -22.93 16.61 1.15
N TYR A 117 -22.28 17.07 0.07
CA TYR A 117 -22.07 16.25 -1.11
C TYR A 117 -21.22 15.01 -0.78
N VAL A 118 -21.62 13.87 -1.34
CA VAL A 118 -20.86 12.62 -1.19
C VAL A 118 -19.73 12.57 -2.20
N HIS A 119 -18.49 12.51 -1.71
CA HIS A 119 -17.31 12.36 -2.55
C HIS A 119 -17.21 10.92 -3.08
N MET A 120 -17.21 10.75 -4.40
CA MET A 120 -17.36 9.46 -5.08
C MET A 120 -16.10 8.57 -5.08
N PHE A 121 -15.45 8.39 -3.93
CA PHE A 121 -14.31 7.48 -3.75
C PHE A 121 -14.69 6.01 -4.02
N ILE A 122 -15.78 5.52 -3.41
CA ILE A 122 -16.27 4.15 -3.66
C ILE A 122 -16.79 4.03 -5.09
N GLY A 123 -17.48 5.06 -5.60
CA GLY A 123 -17.90 5.14 -6.99
C GLY A 123 -16.73 5.00 -7.96
N ALA A 124 -15.61 5.68 -7.70
CA ALA A 124 -14.36 5.58 -8.45
C ALA A 124 -13.77 4.18 -8.41
N MET A 125 -13.76 3.55 -7.23
CA MET A 125 -13.27 2.18 -7.03
C MET A 125 -14.06 1.13 -7.80
N ILE A 126 -15.35 1.36 -8.01
CA ILE A 126 -16.22 0.49 -8.80
C ILE A 126 -16.08 0.80 -10.30
N LEU A 127 -16.29 2.06 -10.69
CA LEU A 127 -16.40 2.47 -12.09
C LEU A 127 -15.08 2.42 -12.83
N GLY A 128 -13.95 2.78 -12.22
CA GLY A 128 -12.66 2.78 -12.90
C GLY A 128 -12.33 1.41 -13.52
N PRO A 129 -12.21 0.34 -12.70
CA PRO A 129 -11.96 -1.02 -13.16
C PRO A 129 -13.06 -1.57 -14.06
N LEU A 130 -14.34 -1.32 -13.72
CA LEU A 130 -15.47 -1.83 -14.48
C LEU A 130 -15.50 -1.26 -15.91
N SER A 131 -15.32 0.06 -16.04
CA SER A 131 -15.36 0.74 -17.35
C SER A 131 -14.18 0.30 -18.22
N ALA A 132 -13.00 0.12 -17.61
CA ALA A 132 -11.83 -0.43 -18.29
C ALA A 132 -12.03 -1.90 -18.72
N TRP A 133 -12.71 -2.70 -17.90
CA TRP A 133 -13.05 -4.08 -18.26
C TRP A 133 -14.02 -4.12 -19.44
N VAL A 134 -15.07 -3.29 -19.44
CA VAL A 134 -16.02 -3.16 -20.56
C VAL A 134 -15.27 -2.75 -21.83
N MET A 135 -14.40 -1.75 -21.73
CA MET A 135 -13.54 -1.31 -22.84
C MET A 135 -12.69 -2.46 -23.39
N LYS A 136 -12.07 -3.24 -22.50
CA LYS A 136 -11.26 -4.41 -22.87
C LYS A 136 -12.07 -5.48 -23.59
N GLN A 137 -13.32 -5.73 -23.19
CA GLN A 137 -14.17 -6.69 -23.90
C GLN A 137 -14.64 -6.14 -25.25
N LEU A 138 -14.94 -4.84 -25.32
CA LEU A 138 -15.33 -4.21 -26.58
C LEU A 138 -14.21 -4.30 -27.60
N ASP A 139 -12.97 -3.94 -27.25
CA ASP A 139 -11.83 -3.98 -28.19
C ASP A 139 -11.59 -5.38 -28.76
N LYS A 140 -11.75 -6.45 -27.95
CA LYS A 140 -11.62 -7.84 -28.41
C LYS A 140 -12.56 -8.21 -29.56
N LEU A 141 -13.72 -7.55 -29.69
CA LEU A 141 -14.69 -7.89 -30.74
C LEU A 141 -14.20 -7.50 -32.14
N TRP A 142 -13.32 -6.51 -32.24
CA TRP A 142 -12.87 -5.90 -33.50
C TRP A 142 -11.35 -6.03 -33.71
N ASP A 143 -10.65 -6.68 -32.77
CA ASP A 143 -9.22 -6.96 -32.86
C ASP A 143 -8.90 -7.74 -34.14
N GLY A 144 -7.90 -7.25 -34.89
CA GLY A 144 -7.54 -7.76 -36.21
C GLY A 144 -8.59 -7.59 -37.33
N LYS A 145 -9.74 -6.94 -37.06
CA LYS A 145 -10.81 -6.71 -38.04
C LYS A 145 -10.84 -5.29 -38.59
N VAL A 146 -10.16 -4.35 -37.94
CA VAL A 146 -10.08 -2.96 -38.38
C VAL A 146 -9.03 -2.83 -39.48
N LYS A 147 -9.40 -2.15 -40.59
CA LYS A 147 -8.47 -1.88 -41.67
C LYS A 147 -7.36 -0.94 -41.20
N ALA A 148 -6.12 -1.19 -41.65
CA ALA A 148 -4.99 -0.32 -41.41
C ALA A 148 -5.34 1.15 -41.78
N GLY A 149 -4.98 2.09 -40.90
CA GLY A 149 -5.31 3.52 -41.03
C GLY A 149 -6.64 3.94 -40.37
N PHE A 150 -7.58 3.03 -40.15
CA PHE A 150 -8.82 3.32 -39.40
C PHE A 150 -8.73 2.97 -37.90
N GLU A 151 -7.69 2.26 -37.49
CA GLU A 151 -7.48 1.81 -36.11
C GLU A 151 -7.56 2.96 -35.10
N MET A 152 -6.88 4.08 -35.36
CA MET A 152 -6.90 5.23 -34.46
C MET A 152 -8.31 5.82 -34.32
N LEU A 153 -9.08 5.89 -35.43
CA LEU A 153 -10.44 6.41 -35.43
C LEU A 153 -11.36 5.49 -34.63
N VAL A 154 -11.33 4.18 -34.90
CA VAL A 154 -12.12 3.20 -34.15
C VAL A 154 -11.75 3.23 -32.68
N ASN A 155 -10.46 3.30 -32.35
CA ASN A 155 -9.96 3.31 -30.98
C ASN A 155 -10.42 4.54 -30.18
N MET A 156 -10.40 5.73 -30.78
CA MET A 156 -10.82 6.96 -30.10
C MET A 156 -12.34 7.05 -29.96
N PHE A 157 -13.09 6.74 -31.02
CA PHE A 157 -14.56 6.78 -30.97
C PHE A 157 -15.14 5.69 -30.08
N SER A 158 -14.61 4.46 -30.12
CA SER A 158 -15.09 3.39 -29.24
C SER A 158 -14.84 3.72 -27.77
N ALA A 159 -13.65 4.24 -27.43
CA ALA A 159 -13.34 4.69 -26.08
C ALA A 159 -14.26 5.83 -25.63
N GLY A 160 -14.52 6.81 -26.50
CA GLY A 160 -15.44 7.92 -26.21
C GLY A 160 -16.89 7.45 -25.97
N ILE A 161 -17.40 6.52 -26.79
CA ILE A 161 -18.75 5.97 -26.62
C ILE A 161 -18.84 5.15 -25.33
N VAL A 162 -17.85 4.30 -25.03
CA VAL A 162 -17.82 3.53 -23.77
C VAL A 162 -17.75 4.47 -22.58
N ALA A 163 -16.90 5.49 -22.61
CA ALA A 163 -16.79 6.48 -21.55
C ALA A 163 -18.15 7.17 -21.30
N PHE A 164 -18.83 7.61 -22.37
CA PHE A 164 -20.16 8.20 -22.28
C PHE A 164 -21.18 7.25 -21.64
N LEU A 165 -21.29 6.01 -22.14
CA LEU A 165 -22.25 5.03 -21.62
C LEU A 165 -21.95 4.65 -20.17
N MET A 166 -20.67 4.48 -19.82
CA MET A 166 -20.27 4.21 -18.45
C MET A 166 -20.47 5.40 -17.53
N GLY A 167 -20.40 6.64 -18.05
CA GLY A 167 -20.84 7.85 -17.34
C GLY A 167 -22.33 7.81 -17.02
N LEU A 168 -23.19 7.40 -17.96
CA LEU A 168 -24.63 7.23 -17.70
C LEU A 168 -24.90 6.13 -16.66
N VAL A 169 -24.16 5.02 -16.74
CA VAL A 169 -24.20 3.97 -15.70
C VAL A 169 -23.77 4.53 -14.35
N GLY A 170 -22.71 5.34 -14.32
CA GLY A 170 -22.26 6.02 -13.12
C GLY A 170 -23.36 6.88 -12.50
N PHE A 171 -24.02 7.67 -13.34
CA PHE A 171 -25.07 8.61 -12.93
C PHE A 171 -26.33 7.91 -12.40
N TYR A 172 -26.89 6.97 -13.15
CA TYR A 172 -28.20 6.39 -12.83
C TYR A 172 -28.13 5.14 -11.96
N ILE A 173 -26.99 4.44 -11.93
CA ILE A 173 -26.88 3.14 -11.25
C ILE A 173 -25.91 3.23 -10.07
N VAL A 174 -24.68 3.70 -10.31
CA VAL A 174 -23.64 3.66 -9.27
C VAL A 174 -23.88 4.74 -8.21
N ALA A 175 -24.25 5.96 -8.60
CA ALA A 175 -24.45 7.05 -7.64
C ALA A 175 -25.51 6.74 -6.57
N PRO A 176 -26.74 6.25 -6.89
CA PRO A 176 -27.72 5.86 -5.87
C PRO A 176 -27.20 4.77 -4.91
N ILE A 177 -26.53 3.75 -5.47
CA ILE A 177 -25.99 2.64 -4.68
C ILE A 177 -24.93 3.14 -3.70
N VAL A 178 -24.00 3.98 -4.16
CA VAL A 178 -22.92 4.50 -3.32
C VAL A 178 -23.47 5.44 -2.25
N ASN A 179 -24.41 6.32 -2.57
CA ASN A 179 -25.06 7.19 -1.57
C ASN A 179 -25.74 6.36 -0.47
N TRP A 180 -26.44 5.29 -0.84
CA TRP A 180 -27.05 4.39 0.14
C TRP A 180 -26.01 3.66 1.01
N ILE A 181 -24.92 3.17 0.42
CA ILE A 181 -23.83 2.55 1.20
C ILE A 181 -23.25 3.57 2.19
N MET A 182 -22.99 4.79 1.73
CA MET A 182 -22.40 5.84 2.56
C MET A 182 -23.32 6.29 3.69
N SER A 183 -24.63 6.34 3.48
CA SER A 183 -25.58 6.68 4.55
C SER A 183 -25.63 5.58 5.63
N VAL A 184 -25.64 4.31 5.22
CA VAL A 184 -25.64 3.17 6.16
C VAL A 184 -24.33 3.11 6.97
N VAL A 185 -23.18 3.19 6.27
CA VAL A 185 -21.88 3.09 6.94
C VAL A 185 -21.59 4.34 7.78
N GLY A 186 -21.88 5.53 7.25
CA GLY A 186 -21.75 6.79 7.97
C GLY A 186 -22.61 6.82 9.22
N GLY A 187 -23.87 6.37 9.13
CA GLY A 187 -24.76 6.26 10.29
C GLY A 187 -24.27 5.27 11.35
N ALA A 188 -23.73 4.11 10.93
CA ALA A 188 -23.16 3.13 11.86
C ALA A 188 -21.92 3.67 12.60
N VAL A 189 -21.03 4.37 11.89
CA VAL A 189 -19.85 5.00 12.48
C VAL A 189 -20.25 6.15 13.40
N GLY A 190 -21.18 7.01 12.96
CA GLY A 190 -21.73 8.10 13.78
C GLY A 190 -22.32 7.58 15.09
N TRP A 191 -23.12 6.52 15.04
CA TRP A 191 -23.65 5.86 16.23
C TRP A 191 -22.56 5.37 17.19
N LEU A 192 -21.48 4.77 16.67
CA LEU A 192 -20.34 4.34 17.51
C LEU A 192 -19.63 5.51 18.18
N VAL A 193 -19.51 6.64 17.49
CA VAL A 193 -18.90 7.86 18.05
C VAL A 193 -19.80 8.46 19.12
N GLU A 194 -21.08 8.68 18.82
CA GLU A 194 -22.05 9.30 19.74
C GLU A 194 -22.27 8.49 21.02
N THR A 195 -22.25 7.15 20.92
CA THR A 195 -22.41 6.27 22.08
C THR A 195 -21.11 6.01 22.84
N GLY A 196 -19.98 6.52 22.36
CA GLY A 196 -18.65 6.25 22.93
C GLY A 196 -18.18 4.81 22.75
N LEU A 197 -18.76 4.06 21.81
CA LEU A 197 -18.48 2.66 21.55
C LEU A 197 -17.46 2.43 20.43
N LEU A 198 -16.93 3.49 19.81
CA LEU A 198 -15.90 3.41 18.79
C LEU A 198 -14.69 2.51 19.17
N PRO A 199 -14.22 2.46 20.44
CA PRO A 199 -13.16 1.52 20.84
C PRO A 199 -13.45 0.05 20.50
N LEU A 200 -14.73 -0.36 20.46
CA LEU A 200 -15.15 -1.71 20.10
C LEU A 200 -14.86 -2.06 18.64
N ALA A 201 -14.68 -1.07 17.75
CA ALA A 201 -14.25 -1.31 16.37
C ALA A 201 -12.92 -2.09 16.32
N SER A 202 -12.07 -1.96 17.35
CA SER A 202 -10.80 -2.69 17.48
C SER A 202 -10.97 -4.20 17.53
N ILE A 203 -12.13 -4.70 17.97
CA ILE A 203 -12.45 -6.14 17.99
C ILE A 203 -12.49 -6.70 16.56
N LEU A 204 -12.91 -5.90 15.58
CA LEU A 204 -12.93 -6.28 14.18
C LEU A 204 -11.62 -5.91 13.48
N ILE A 205 -11.10 -4.70 13.74
CA ILE A 205 -9.98 -4.14 13.01
C ILE A 205 -8.67 -4.86 13.35
N GLU A 206 -8.37 -5.11 14.62
CA GLU A 206 -7.08 -5.70 15.02
C GLU A 206 -6.87 -7.12 14.47
N PRO A 207 -7.84 -8.06 14.56
CA PRO A 207 -7.72 -9.36 13.90
C PRO A 207 -7.64 -9.23 12.38
N ALA A 208 -8.47 -8.36 11.78
CA ALA A 208 -8.47 -8.14 10.34
C ALA A 208 -7.10 -7.66 9.84
N LYS A 209 -6.39 -6.81 10.60
CA LYS A 209 -5.03 -6.38 10.30
C LYS A 209 -4.07 -7.57 10.25
N VAL A 210 -4.01 -8.37 11.31
CA VAL A 210 -3.13 -9.56 11.39
C VAL A 210 -3.40 -10.55 10.24
N PHE A 211 -4.65 -10.64 9.77
CA PHE A 211 -5.02 -11.50 8.65
C PHE A 211 -4.91 -10.85 7.26
N PHE A 212 -4.29 -9.67 7.14
CA PHE A 212 -4.05 -8.92 5.89
C PHE A 212 -5.33 -8.42 5.21
N LEU A 213 -6.34 -8.10 5.99
CA LEU A 213 -7.59 -7.46 5.52
C LEU A 213 -7.58 -5.94 5.76
N ASN A 214 -6.47 -5.39 6.28
CA ASN A 214 -6.31 -3.97 6.58
C ASN A 214 -6.49 -3.08 5.34
N ASN A 215 -5.98 -3.52 4.18
CA ASN A 215 -6.09 -2.78 2.93
C ASN A 215 -7.55 -2.55 2.49
N ALA A 216 -8.40 -3.58 2.67
CA ALA A 216 -9.81 -3.47 2.33
C ALA A 216 -10.56 -2.55 3.31
N ILE A 217 -10.25 -2.64 4.60
CA ILE A 217 -10.87 -1.79 5.63
C ILE A 217 -10.42 -0.34 5.49
N ASN A 218 -9.11 -0.10 5.39
CA ASN A 218 -8.56 1.24 5.34
C ASN A 218 -8.97 1.95 4.04
N HIS A 219 -8.63 1.40 2.88
CA HIS A 219 -8.89 2.09 1.63
C HIS A 219 -10.34 1.99 1.16
N GLY A 220 -11.04 0.90 1.48
CA GLY A 220 -12.43 0.72 1.07
C GLY A 220 -13.44 1.47 1.94
N VAL A 221 -13.12 1.73 3.22
CA VAL A 221 -14.08 2.28 4.19
C VAL A 221 -13.53 3.47 4.96
N LEU A 222 -12.44 3.29 5.72
CA LEU A 222 -11.98 4.32 6.67
C LEU A 222 -11.43 5.57 5.99
N THR A 223 -10.66 5.41 4.90
CA THR A 223 -10.07 6.54 4.17
C THR A 223 -11.15 7.44 3.56
N PRO A 224 -12.12 6.93 2.76
CA PRO A 224 -13.21 7.76 2.25
C PRO A 224 -14.02 8.49 3.32
N LEU A 225 -14.36 7.80 4.42
CA LEU A 225 -15.14 8.39 5.52
C LEU A 225 -14.32 9.45 6.25
N GLY A 226 -13.09 9.15 6.64
CA GLY A 226 -12.24 10.09 7.35
C GLY A 226 -11.88 11.31 6.50
N THR A 227 -11.73 11.14 5.18
CA THR A 227 -11.52 12.26 4.24
C THR A 227 -12.76 13.16 4.16
N THR A 228 -13.96 12.59 4.24
CA THR A 228 -15.21 13.37 4.30
C THR A 228 -15.37 14.09 5.64
N GLU A 229 -15.03 13.44 6.76
CA GLU A 229 -15.04 14.03 8.09
C GLU A 229 -14.05 15.19 8.22
N VAL A 230 -12.80 15.03 7.74
CA VAL A 230 -11.79 16.11 7.71
C VAL A 230 -12.27 17.35 6.95
N ALA A 231 -13.03 17.17 5.86
CA ALA A 231 -13.52 18.31 5.09
C ALA A 231 -14.48 19.20 5.89
N ASN A 232 -15.19 18.63 6.88
CA ASN A 232 -16.14 19.34 7.73
C ASN A 232 -15.52 19.76 9.07
N ASP A 233 -14.76 18.85 9.69
CA ASP A 233 -14.32 18.97 11.09
C ASP A 233 -12.81 19.27 11.21
N GLY A 234 -12.08 19.30 10.09
CA GLY A 234 -10.63 19.58 10.02
C GLY A 234 -9.72 18.41 10.45
N SER A 235 -10.27 17.38 11.10
CA SER A 235 -9.56 16.16 11.49
C SER A 235 -10.50 14.96 11.51
N SER A 236 -9.96 13.73 11.47
CA SER A 236 -10.76 12.51 11.66
C SER A 236 -10.02 11.49 12.52
N ILE A 237 -10.74 10.93 13.50
CA ILE A 237 -10.26 9.81 14.32
C ILE A 237 -10.16 8.50 13.51
N LEU A 238 -10.94 8.37 12.43
CA LEU A 238 -11.04 7.14 11.62
C LEU A 238 -9.70 6.75 10.98
N PHE A 239 -8.84 7.72 10.69
CA PHE A 239 -7.48 7.45 10.20
C PHE A 239 -6.60 6.76 11.24
N LEU A 240 -6.85 6.96 12.54
CA LEU A 240 -6.07 6.35 13.63
C LEU A 240 -6.46 4.91 13.93
N LEU A 241 -7.67 4.48 13.53
CA LEU A 241 -8.15 3.11 13.78
C LEU A 241 -7.24 2.05 13.16
N GLU A 242 -6.62 2.33 12.01
CA GLU A 242 -5.58 1.46 11.44
C GLU A 242 -4.17 2.04 11.59
N ALA A 243 -3.99 3.36 11.52
CA ALA A 243 -2.65 3.93 11.44
C ALA A 243 -1.88 3.95 12.77
N ASN A 244 -2.57 3.89 13.91
CA ASN A 244 -1.94 3.98 15.23
C ASN A 244 -0.87 2.89 15.42
N PRO A 245 0.42 3.26 15.58
CA PRO A 245 1.51 2.29 15.67
C PRO A 245 1.66 1.64 17.05
N GLY A 246 0.94 2.15 18.06
CA GLY A 246 1.08 1.74 19.45
C GLY A 246 0.82 0.25 19.71
N PRO A 247 -0.26 -0.36 19.19
CA PRO A 247 -0.51 -1.78 19.39
C PRO A 247 0.63 -2.68 18.88
N GLY A 248 1.10 -2.45 17.65
CA GLY A 248 2.22 -3.19 17.09
C GLY A 248 3.51 -3.00 17.90
N LEU A 249 3.81 -1.75 18.30
CA LEU A 249 5.01 -1.44 19.08
C LEU A 249 4.98 -2.14 20.44
N GLY A 250 3.86 -2.10 21.14
CA GLY A 250 3.70 -2.73 22.45
C GLY A 250 3.89 -4.24 22.40
N LEU A 251 3.40 -4.89 21.35
CA LEU A 251 3.60 -6.32 21.11
C LEU A 251 5.09 -6.65 20.90
N LEU A 252 5.78 -5.90 20.04
CA LEU A 252 7.19 -6.14 19.72
C LEU A 252 8.11 -5.84 20.91
N LEU A 253 7.81 -4.81 21.70
CA LEU A 253 8.51 -4.56 22.96
C LEU A 253 8.30 -5.71 23.96
N ALA A 254 7.09 -6.28 24.03
CA ALA A 254 6.82 -7.42 24.90
C ALA A 254 7.63 -8.66 24.49
N PHE A 255 7.77 -8.93 23.19
CA PHE A 255 8.65 -9.99 22.70
C PHE A 255 10.13 -9.70 22.95
N SER A 256 10.56 -8.44 22.85
CA SER A 256 11.95 -8.05 23.12
C SER A 256 12.38 -8.38 24.56
N VAL A 257 11.46 -8.24 25.52
CA VAL A 257 11.71 -8.48 26.94
C VAL A 257 11.38 -9.91 27.36
N PHE A 258 10.21 -10.43 26.97
CA PHE A 258 9.63 -11.68 27.49
C PHE A 258 9.57 -12.83 26.48
N GLY A 259 9.86 -12.57 25.21
CA GLY A 259 9.93 -13.60 24.18
C GLY A 259 11.05 -14.62 24.45
N VAL A 260 11.09 -15.65 23.61
CA VAL A 260 12.12 -16.70 23.63
C VAL A 260 12.72 -16.88 22.24
N GLY A 261 13.93 -17.43 22.17
CA GLY A 261 14.65 -17.69 20.93
C GLY A 261 14.71 -16.56 19.91
N ALA A 262 14.53 -16.94 18.64
CA ALA A 262 14.58 -16.04 17.49
C ALA A 262 13.59 -14.86 17.62
N ALA A 263 12.37 -15.11 18.12
CA ALA A 263 11.37 -14.06 18.29
C ALA A 263 11.82 -12.97 19.27
N ARG A 264 12.57 -13.31 20.31
CA ARG A 264 13.17 -12.29 21.19
C ARG A 264 14.28 -11.51 20.50
N ALA A 265 15.13 -12.20 19.75
CA ALA A 265 16.28 -11.61 19.08
C ALA A 265 15.89 -10.63 17.96
N THR A 266 14.82 -10.94 17.21
CA THR A 266 14.39 -10.14 16.05
C THR A 266 13.40 -9.04 16.38
N ALA A 267 12.69 -9.12 17.51
CA ALA A 267 11.64 -8.17 17.89
C ALA A 267 12.11 -6.70 18.01
N PRO A 268 13.30 -6.38 18.56
CA PRO A 268 13.76 -4.99 18.63
C PRO A 268 13.96 -4.36 17.25
N GLY A 269 14.53 -5.11 16.30
CA GLY A 269 14.72 -4.65 14.92
C GLY A 269 13.38 -4.46 14.21
N ALA A 270 12.45 -5.42 14.39
CA ALA A 270 11.08 -5.31 13.91
C ALA A 270 10.37 -4.06 14.47
N ALA A 271 10.59 -3.71 15.75
CA ALA A 271 9.95 -2.56 16.40
C ALA A 271 10.38 -1.25 15.74
N ILE A 272 11.66 -1.10 15.42
CA ILE A 272 12.19 0.08 14.73
C ILE A 272 11.60 0.18 13.32
N ILE A 273 11.61 -0.92 12.56
CA ILE A 273 11.12 -0.95 11.18
C ILE A 273 9.62 -0.64 11.12
N GLN A 274 8.83 -1.19 12.05
CA GLN A 274 7.41 -0.91 12.14
C GLN A 274 7.19 0.55 12.56
N PHE A 275 7.67 0.94 13.74
CA PHE A 275 7.33 2.21 14.40
C PHE A 275 7.86 3.44 13.66
N LEU A 276 9.09 3.38 13.13
CA LEU A 276 9.67 4.51 12.40
C LEU A 276 9.41 4.37 10.90
N GLY A 277 9.68 3.17 10.36
CA GLY A 277 9.62 2.90 8.92
C GLY A 277 8.20 2.75 8.37
N GLY A 278 7.18 2.54 9.20
CA GLY A 278 5.80 2.38 8.74
C GLY A 278 5.53 1.06 8.03
N ILE A 279 6.36 0.04 8.26
CA ILE A 279 6.08 -1.29 7.71
C ILE A 279 5.21 -2.04 8.71
N HIS A 280 3.92 -1.76 8.64
CA HIS A 280 2.92 -2.18 9.61
C HIS A 280 2.85 -3.70 9.77
N GLU A 281 3.17 -4.46 8.73
CA GLU A 281 2.97 -5.92 8.70
C GLU A 281 4.11 -6.71 9.35
N VAL A 282 5.21 -6.05 9.75
CA VAL A 282 6.39 -6.72 10.34
C VAL A 282 6.08 -7.34 11.71
N TYR A 283 5.06 -6.87 12.43
CA TYR A 283 4.66 -7.48 13.71
C TYR A 283 3.64 -8.62 13.56
N PHE A 284 3.00 -8.80 12.40
CA PHE A 284 1.93 -9.79 12.25
C PHE A 284 2.40 -11.23 12.51
N PRO A 285 3.61 -11.67 12.09
CA PRO A 285 4.12 -13.00 12.46
C PRO A 285 4.13 -13.22 13.97
N TYR A 286 4.51 -12.22 14.76
CA TYR A 286 4.56 -12.31 16.22
C TYR A 286 3.17 -12.51 16.85
N ALA A 287 2.14 -11.90 16.26
CA ALA A 287 0.75 -12.11 16.67
C ALA A 287 0.24 -13.51 16.27
N LEU A 288 0.66 -14.02 15.11
CA LEU A 288 0.26 -15.34 14.60
C LEU A 288 0.95 -16.50 15.34
N MET A 289 2.17 -16.31 15.87
CA MET A 289 2.85 -17.30 16.71
C MET A 289 1.98 -17.77 17.88
N LYS A 290 1.20 -16.84 18.46
CA LYS A 290 0.25 -17.11 19.53
C LYS A 290 -1.02 -16.29 19.31
N PRO A 291 -2.07 -16.87 18.72
CA PRO A 291 -3.31 -16.14 18.42
C PRO A 291 -3.96 -15.44 19.62
N THR A 292 -3.69 -15.88 20.85
CA THR A 292 -4.13 -15.18 22.07
C THR A 292 -3.55 -13.77 22.20
N LEU A 293 -2.41 -13.47 21.57
CA LEU A 293 -1.82 -12.13 21.52
C LEU A 293 -2.66 -11.14 20.70
N ILE A 294 -3.61 -11.63 19.88
CA ILE A 294 -4.59 -10.75 19.22
C ILE A 294 -5.45 -10.04 20.27
N LEU A 295 -5.72 -10.63 21.44
CA LEU A 295 -6.42 -9.91 22.52
C LEU A 295 -5.59 -8.71 23.02
N ALA A 296 -4.26 -8.83 23.08
CA ALA A 296 -3.40 -7.72 23.47
C ALA A 296 -3.50 -6.58 22.45
N LEU A 297 -3.51 -6.91 21.16
CA LEU A 297 -3.70 -5.93 20.08
C LEU A 297 -5.08 -5.27 20.15
N VAL A 298 -6.16 -6.04 20.36
CA VAL A 298 -7.53 -5.54 20.52
C VAL A 298 -7.63 -4.55 21.67
N LEU A 299 -7.12 -4.91 22.85
CA LEU A 299 -7.16 -4.03 24.03
C LEU A 299 -6.28 -2.80 23.86
N GLY A 300 -5.11 -2.96 23.24
CA GLY A 300 -4.23 -1.86 22.86
C GLY A 300 -4.89 -0.87 21.92
N GLY A 301 -5.42 -1.37 20.79
CA GLY A 301 -6.15 -0.57 19.80
C GLY A 301 -7.32 0.15 20.43
N ALA A 302 -8.15 -0.57 21.21
CA ALA A 302 -9.30 0.00 21.90
C ALA A 302 -8.89 1.12 22.86
N SER A 303 -7.81 0.95 23.62
CA SER A 303 -7.31 1.99 24.53
C SER A 303 -6.81 3.24 23.79
N GLY A 304 -6.16 3.06 22.63
CA GLY A 304 -5.74 4.17 21.78
C GLY A 304 -6.92 4.93 21.17
N VAL A 305 -7.90 4.21 20.64
CA VAL A 305 -9.16 4.81 20.13
C VAL A 305 -9.91 5.53 21.23
N ALA A 306 -10.05 4.92 22.42
CA ALA A 306 -10.70 5.54 23.57
C ALA A 306 -10.00 6.83 23.99
N THR A 307 -8.66 6.85 23.99
CA THR A 307 -7.88 8.04 24.32
C THR A 307 -8.16 9.17 23.33
N ASN A 308 -8.10 8.89 22.02
CA ASN A 308 -8.37 9.89 20.99
C ASN A 308 -9.80 10.41 21.05
N MET A 309 -10.76 9.52 21.32
CA MET A 309 -12.17 9.89 21.44
C MET A 309 -12.42 10.78 22.66
N LEU A 310 -11.80 10.49 23.80
CA LEU A 310 -11.90 11.31 25.02
C LEU A 310 -11.23 12.69 24.88
N LEU A 311 -10.11 12.75 24.15
CA LEU A 311 -9.36 13.99 23.94
C LEU A 311 -9.80 14.74 22.68
N ASN A 312 -10.75 14.18 21.92
CA ASN A 312 -11.23 14.67 20.64
C ASN A 312 -10.09 14.96 19.65
N THR A 313 -9.21 13.97 19.44
CA THR A 313 -8.04 14.08 18.58
C THR A 313 -8.09 13.17 17.36
N GLY A 314 -7.54 13.65 16.25
CA GLY A 314 -7.60 12.99 14.95
C GLY A 314 -6.45 13.38 14.02
N LEU A 315 -6.52 12.95 12.76
CA LEU A 315 -5.53 13.29 11.73
C LEU A 315 -6.16 14.16 10.63
N ALA A 316 -5.37 15.08 10.07
CA ALA A 316 -5.75 15.91 8.91
C ALA A 316 -5.81 15.14 7.57
N GLY A 317 -5.60 13.81 7.60
CA GLY A 317 -5.61 12.97 6.42
C GLY A 317 -4.97 11.61 6.68
N PRO A 318 -4.98 10.71 5.69
CA PRO A 318 -4.45 9.36 5.85
C PRO A 318 -2.94 9.38 6.14
N ALA A 319 -2.50 8.53 7.06
CA ALA A 319 -1.10 8.34 7.41
C ALA A 319 -0.63 6.93 7.06
N ALA A 320 0.66 6.79 6.75
CA ALA A 320 1.28 5.48 6.56
C ALA A 320 1.14 4.65 7.86
N PRO A 321 0.44 3.50 7.82
CA PRO A 321 0.19 2.73 9.03
C PRO A 321 1.47 2.28 9.71
N GLY A 322 1.52 2.35 11.03
CA GLY A 322 2.71 1.96 11.79
C GLY A 322 3.80 3.03 11.88
N SER A 323 3.80 4.09 11.05
CA SER A 323 4.82 5.15 11.12
C SER A 323 4.41 6.26 12.07
N ILE A 324 5.17 6.42 13.17
CA ILE A 324 4.98 7.54 14.09
C ILE A 324 5.20 8.89 13.42
N PHE A 325 6.12 8.97 12.45
CA PHE A 325 6.40 10.22 11.73
C PHE A 325 5.21 10.64 10.88
N ALA A 326 4.61 9.71 10.12
CA ALA A 326 3.42 10.00 9.33
C ALA A 326 2.25 10.43 10.23
N VAL A 327 2.02 9.70 11.32
CA VAL A 327 0.96 10.03 12.28
C VAL A 327 1.21 11.38 12.96
N ALA A 328 2.43 11.65 13.41
CA ALA A 328 2.77 12.90 14.10
C ALA A 328 2.69 14.12 13.17
N VAL A 329 3.11 14.00 11.91
CA VAL A 329 2.97 15.08 10.92
C VAL A 329 1.49 15.38 10.71
N GLN A 330 0.67 14.37 10.42
CA GLN A 330 -0.76 14.56 10.18
C GLN A 330 -1.52 15.08 11.41
N ALA A 331 -1.11 14.68 12.62
CA ALA A 331 -1.68 15.19 13.86
C ALA A 331 -1.24 16.63 14.14
N GLY A 332 0.03 16.96 13.87
CA GLY A 332 0.60 18.30 14.07
C GLY A 332 0.00 19.35 13.14
N LEU A 333 -0.41 18.95 11.92
CA LEU A 333 -1.13 19.83 11.00
C LEU A 333 -2.49 20.31 11.54
N VAL A 334 -3.15 19.50 12.38
CA VAL A 334 -4.41 19.89 13.07
C VAL A 334 -4.11 20.85 14.22
N GLY A 335 -3.02 20.64 14.96
CA GLY A 335 -2.57 21.55 16.01
C GLY A 335 -1.71 20.87 17.09
N GLY A 336 -1.02 21.69 17.91
CA GLY A 336 -0.10 21.21 18.95
C GLY A 336 -0.78 20.38 20.04
N GLY A 337 -1.98 20.79 20.49
CA GLY A 337 -2.77 20.00 21.47
C GLY A 337 -3.24 18.66 20.89
N ASN A 338 -3.66 18.66 19.61
CA ASN A 338 -4.03 17.45 18.90
C ASN A 338 -2.85 16.48 18.77
N LEU A 339 -1.67 16.98 18.40
CA LEU A 339 -0.44 16.19 18.37
C LEU A 339 -0.17 15.52 19.72
N VAL A 340 -0.25 16.26 20.82
CA VAL A 340 -0.03 15.71 22.17
C VAL A 340 -1.04 14.61 22.49
N GLY A 341 -2.32 14.81 22.21
CA GLY A 341 -3.36 13.80 22.44
C GLY A 341 -3.18 12.54 21.59
N VAL A 342 -2.83 12.70 20.32
CA VAL A 342 -2.50 11.56 19.44
C VAL A 342 -1.28 10.81 19.95
N LEU A 343 -0.19 11.50 20.31
CA LEU A 343 1.01 10.85 20.87
C LEU A 343 0.71 10.13 22.18
N LEU A 344 -0.13 10.71 23.05
CA LEU A 344 -0.59 10.06 24.26
C LEU A 344 -1.38 8.77 23.95
N SER A 345 -2.23 8.80 22.93
CA SER A 345 -2.95 7.59 22.49
C SER A 345 -2.01 6.48 22.01
N VAL A 346 -0.89 6.82 21.36
CA VAL A 346 0.13 5.87 20.93
C VAL A 346 0.83 5.26 22.15
N VAL A 347 1.20 6.08 23.12
CA VAL A 347 1.86 5.63 24.36
C VAL A 347 0.95 4.71 25.17
N ILE A 348 -0.32 5.08 25.34
CA ILE A 348 -1.30 4.27 26.08
C ILE A 348 -1.56 2.94 25.37
N ALA A 349 -1.80 2.96 24.05
CA ALA A 349 -1.98 1.74 23.26
C ALA A 349 -0.75 0.81 23.35
N THR A 350 0.46 1.38 23.31
CA THR A 350 1.71 0.66 23.49
C THR A 350 1.77 0.01 24.87
N ALA A 351 1.51 0.77 25.93
CA ALA A 351 1.58 0.30 27.31
C ALA A 351 0.55 -0.82 27.59
N VAL A 352 -0.69 -0.65 27.14
CA VAL A 352 -1.75 -1.65 27.32
C VAL A 352 -1.40 -2.94 26.56
N THR A 353 -0.99 -2.84 25.29
CA THR A 353 -0.60 -4.02 24.53
C THR A 353 0.59 -4.72 25.16
N PHE A 354 1.63 -3.95 25.56
CA PHE A 354 2.81 -4.50 26.21
C PHE A 354 2.45 -5.24 27.50
N ALA A 355 1.62 -4.65 28.35
CA ALA A 355 1.23 -5.25 29.63
C ALA A 355 0.47 -6.56 29.42
N VAL A 356 -0.53 -6.58 28.54
CA VAL A 356 -1.33 -7.78 28.25
C VAL A 356 -0.48 -8.85 27.56
N ALA A 357 0.32 -8.48 26.57
CA ALA A 357 1.23 -9.39 25.88
C ALA A 357 2.27 -9.97 26.85
N ALA A 358 2.83 -9.16 27.75
CA ALA A 358 3.78 -9.62 28.76
C ALA A 358 3.16 -10.67 29.68
N VAL A 359 1.91 -10.50 30.12
CA VAL A 359 1.18 -11.51 30.91
C VAL A 359 1.01 -12.80 30.11
N ILE A 360 0.55 -12.72 28.86
CA ILE A 360 0.34 -13.88 27.99
C ILE A 360 1.65 -14.63 27.73
N LEU A 361 2.74 -13.91 27.41
CA LEU A 361 4.05 -14.48 27.14
C LEU A 361 4.64 -15.13 28.40
N ARG A 362 4.56 -14.46 29.56
CA ARG A 362 5.05 -15.03 30.83
C ARG A 362 4.26 -16.26 31.26
N ALA A 363 2.94 -16.26 31.11
CA ALA A 363 2.09 -17.41 31.42
C ALA A 363 2.40 -18.62 30.52
N GLY A 364 2.76 -18.39 29.26
CA GLY A 364 3.13 -19.44 28.30
C GLY A 364 4.61 -19.86 28.31
N ARG A 365 5.48 -19.13 29.03
CA ARG A 365 6.94 -19.20 28.86
C ARG A 365 7.53 -20.60 29.00
N LYS A 366 7.05 -21.40 29.95
CA LYS A 366 7.54 -22.78 30.15
C LYS A 366 7.32 -23.63 28.90
N ARG A 367 6.12 -23.56 28.32
CA ARG A 367 5.76 -24.28 27.09
C ARG A 367 6.55 -23.78 25.89
N ASP A 368 6.85 -22.49 25.84
CA ASP A 368 7.62 -21.91 24.73
C ASP A 368 9.08 -22.37 24.76
N LEU A 369 9.69 -22.44 25.95
CA LEU A 369 11.04 -22.98 26.13
C LEU A 369 11.11 -24.48 25.81
N GLU A 370 10.08 -25.25 26.17
CA GLU A 370 9.97 -26.67 25.80
C GLU A 370 9.86 -26.86 24.28
N ARG A 371 9.09 -26.01 23.59
CA ARG A 371 8.97 -26.01 22.12
C ARG A 371 10.26 -25.60 21.42
N GLU A 372 10.93 -24.56 21.92
CA GLU A 372 12.23 -24.12 21.40
C GLU A 372 13.30 -25.22 21.58
N ALA A 373 13.34 -25.87 22.75
CA ALA A 373 14.23 -27.00 23.00
C ALA A 373 13.91 -28.22 22.11
N ALA A 374 12.65 -28.38 21.69
CA ALA A 374 12.22 -29.37 20.72
C ALA A 374 12.50 -28.98 19.25
N GLY A 375 13.09 -27.81 19.01
CA GLY A 375 13.44 -27.33 17.66
C GLY A 375 12.25 -26.76 16.86
N ASP A 376 11.15 -26.39 17.52
CA ASP A 376 9.97 -25.79 16.87
C ASP A 376 10.27 -24.36 16.39
N ASP A 377 10.32 -24.16 15.07
CA ASP A 377 10.49 -22.84 14.45
C ASP A 377 9.13 -22.10 14.31
N ALA A 378 8.54 -21.77 15.46
CA ALA A 378 7.25 -21.10 15.51
C ALA A 378 7.25 -19.74 14.78
N LEU A 379 8.37 -19.01 14.82
CA LEU A 379 8.51 -17.72 14.13
C LEU A 379 8.58 -17.93 12.62
N GLY A 380 9.40 -18.87 12.13
CA GLY A 380 9.47 -19.19 10.70
C GLY A 380 8.14 -19.70 10.16
N ALA A 381 7.42 -20.54 10.91
CA ALA A 381 6.07 -20.99 10.56
C ALA A 381 5.08 -19.80 10.48
N ALA A 382 5.14 -18.87 11.42
CA ALA A 382 4.30 -17.67 11.41
C ALA A 382 4.67 -16.71 10.27
N VAL A 383 5.95 -16.59 9.92
CA VAL A 383 6.41 -15.82 8.75
C VAL A 383 5.90 -16.48 7.46
N ALA A 384 5.98 -17.81 7.34
CA ALA A 384 5.44 -18.54 6.19
C ALA A 384 3.92 -18.35 6.07
N GLN A 385 3.20 -18.42 7.20
CA GLN A 385 1.76 -18.14 7.23
C GLN A 385 1.46 -16.69 6.85
N THR A 386 2.26 -15.73 7.32
CA THR A 386 2.16 -14.31 6.98
C THR A 386 2.36 -14.08 5.50
N THR A 387 3.36 -14.71 4.89
CA THR A 387 3.61 -14.65 3.43
C THR A 387 2.47 -15.28 2.63
N ALA A 388 1.97 -16.44 3.06
CA ALA A 388 0.80 -17.09 2.44
C ALA A 388 -0.45 -16.20 2.54
N ASN A 389 -0.65 -15.55 3.69
CA ASN A 389 -1.74 -14.63 3.91
C ASN A 389 -1.59 -13.33 3.10
N LYS A 390 -0.37 -12.84 2.88
CA LYS A 390 -0.14 -11.63 2.08
C LYS A 390 -0.28 -11.90 0.58
N GLY A 391 -0.02 -13.13 0.13
CA GLY A 391 -0.05 -13.52 -1.28
C GLY A 391 1.09 -12.94 -2.12
N LYS A 392 2.05 -12.24 -1.49
CA LYS A 392 3.29 -11.71 -2.07
C LYS A 392 4.40 -11.75 -1.03
N GLU A 393 5.61 -12.10 -1.44
CA GLU A 393 6.78 -12.05 -0.56
C GLU A 393 7.14 -10.60 -0.19
N SER A 394 7.54 -10.39 1.06
CA SER A 394 8.07 -9.12 1.55
C SER A 394 9.51 -9.32 1.97
N ALA A 395 10.44 -8.58 1.35
CA ALA A 395 11.87 -8.63 1.70
C ALA A 395 12.12 -8.37 3.20
N HIS A 396 11.27 -7.57 3.85
CA HIS A 396 11.37 -7.26 5.28
C HIS A 396 10.97 -8.44 6.17
N LEU A 397 10.07 -9.33 5.70
CA LEU A 397 9.69 -10.55 6.42
C LEU A 397 10.76 -11.64 6.24
N SER A 398 11.38 -11.74 5.06
CA SER A 398 12.48 -12.68 4.79
C SER A 398 13.72 -12.40 5.65
N ASN A 399 13.95 -11.14 6.03
CA ASN A 399 15.03 -10.78 6.95
C ASN A 399 14.79 -11.25 8.40
N LEU A 400 13.54 -11.53 8.79
CA LEU A 400 13.23 -12.10 10.12
C LEU A 400 13.64 -13.58 10.21
N THR A 401 13.61 -14.30 9.08
CA THR A 401 14.04 -15.72 8.99
C THR A 401 15.54 -15.87 8.75
N ALA A 402 16.24 -14.85 8.23
CA ALA A 402 17.69 -14.90 8.07
C ALA A 402 18.44 -14.82 9.42
N ALA A 403 17.79 -14.28 10.46
CA ALA A 403 18.33 -14.16 11.81
C ALA A 403 18.14 -15.43 12.67
N SER A 404 17.45 -16.47 12.16
CA SER A 404 17.29 -17.77 12.85
C SER A 404 18.36 -18.80 12.48
N GLY A 405 19.34 -18.44 11.64
CA GLY A 405 20.51 -19.28 11.36
C GLY A 405 21.64 -19.07 12.38
N ALA A 406 22.15 -20.15 12.95
CA ALA A 406 23.37 -20.14 13.77
C ALA A 406 24.56 -19.54 12.99
N PRO A 407 25.51 -18.85 13.64
CA PRO A 407 26.68 -18.29 12.97
C PRO A 407 27.64 -19.43 12.59
N GLY A 408 27.70 -19.76 11.30
CA GLY A 408 28.66 -20.72 10.77
C GLY A 408 28.08 -21.63 9.70
N ALA A 409 27.90 -21.10 8.49
CA ALA A 409 27.86 -21.92 7.29
C ALA A 409 28.43 -21.10 6.13
N THR A 410 29.70 -21.36 5.85
CA THR A 410 30.40 -20.93 4.64
C THR A 410 29.58 -21.30 3.41
N ALA A 411 29.27 -20.31 2.56
CA ALA A 411 28.66 -20.53 1.26
C ALA A 411 29.52 -21.50 0.42
N PRO A 412 28.94 -22.52 -0.24
CA PRO A 412 29.70 -23.38 -1.13
C PRO A 412 30.04 -22.62 -2.41
N ALA A 413 31.33 -22.65 -2.76
CA ALA A 413 31.85 -22.29 -4.07
C ALA A 413 31.31 -23.25 -5.14
N GLY A 414 30.85 -22.71 -6.28
CA GLY A 414 30.30 -23.49 -7.38
C GLY A 414 30.49 -22.81 -8.73
N ALA A 415 31.67 -23.07 -9.33
CA ALA A 415 31.99 -23.16 -10.75
C ALA A 415 31.54 -22.05 -11.73
N ALA A 416 32.54 -21.26 -12.12
CA ALA A 416 32.58 -20.41 -13.29
C ALA A 416 32.50 -21.22 -14.60
N GLY A 417 31.67 -20.74 -15.53
CA GLY A 417 31.73 -21.04 -16.96
C GLY A 417 31.81 -19.71 -17.70
N GLY A 418 33.02 -19.29 -18.02
CA GLY A 418 33.31 -17.99 -18.63
C GLY A 418 33.13 -17.96 -20.14
N THR A 419 32.72 -16.79 -20.62
CA THR A 419 33.25 -16.22 -21.88
C THR A 419 33.71 -14.81 -21.53
N SER A 420 35.03 -14.66 -21.45
CA SER A 420 35.73 -13.39 -21.23
C SER A 420 35.66 -12.54 -22.49
N VAL A 421 35.02 -11.38 -22.39
CA VAL A 421 35.36 -10.22 -23.23
C VAL A 421 36.04 -9.25 -22.29
N ALA A 422 37.25 -8.78 -22.66
CA ALA A 422 37.99 -7.78 -21.89
C ALA A 422 37.07 -6.58 -21.64
N ALA A 423 36.70 -6.36 -20.37
CA ALA A 423 35.69 -5.38 -20.01
C ALA A 423 36.36 -4.03 -19.81
N GLU A 424 36.06 -3.08 -20.69
CA GLU A 424 36.23 -1.66 -20.38
C GLU A 424 35.47 -1.33 -19.09
N PRO A 425 35.97 -0.38 -18.27
CA PRO A 425 35.37 -0.07 -16.98
C PRO A 425 33.91 0.36 -17.15
N ILE A 426 33.00 -0.33 -16.46
CA ILE A 426 31.56 -0.05 -16.49
C ILE A 426 31.30 1.20 -15.65
N ARG A 427 30.96 2.31 -16.33
CA ARG A 427 30.69 3.60 -15.69
C ARG A 427 29.24 4.01 -15.79
N LYS A 428 28.51 3.53 -16.80
CA LYS A 428 27.11 3.93 -17.02
C LYS A 428 26.20 2.74 -17.21
N ILE A 429 25.22 2.61 -16.31
CA ILE A 429 24.23 1.54 -16.28
C ILE A 429 22.84 2.13 -16.53
N VAL A 430 22.11 1.60 -17.52
CA VAL A 430 20.78 2.09 -17.90
C VAL A 430 19.73 1.00 -17.77
N PHE A 431 18.67 1.31 -17.03
CA PHE A 431 17.46 0.50 -16.99
C PHE A 431 16.51 0.91 -18.10
N ALA A 432 16.28 0.02 -19.07
CA ALA A 432 15.41 0.29 -20.20
C ALA A 432 14.08 -0.48 -20.09
N CYS A 433 12.97 0.23 -20.27
CA CYS A 433 11.63 -0.35 -20.41
C CYS A 433 10.87 0.36 -21.54
N ASP A 434 9.66 -0.10 -21.88
CA ASP A 434 8.91 0.44 -23.01
C ASP A 434 8.64 1.96 -22.90
N ALA A 435 8.24 2.43 -21.72
CA ALA A 435 7.88 3.83 -21.48
C ALA A 435 8.99 4.66 -20.80
N GLY A 436 10.06 4.03 -20.32
CA GLY A 436 11.13 4.70 -19.58
C GLY A 436 10.73 5.25 -18.21
N MET A 437 9.62 4.80 -17.64
CA MET A 437 9.12 5.23 -16.33
C MET A 437 8.49 4.05 -15.57
N GLY A 438 8.49 4.10 -14.24
CA GLY A 438 7.88 3.07 -13.39
C GLY A 438 8.87 2.01 -12.89
N SER A 439 8.70 0.75 -13.30
CA SER A 439 9.48 -0.39 -12.79
C SER A 439 10.99 -0.27 -13.08
N SER A 440 11.38 0.29 -14.23
CA SER A 440 12.77 0.57 -14.57
C SER A 440 13.41 1.62 -13.65
N ALA A 441 12.67 2.66 -13.27
CA ALA A 441 13.13 3.70 -12.35
C ALA A 441 13.33 3.15 -10.94
N MET A 442 12.44 2.26 -10.50
CA MET A 442 12.59 1.57 -9.22
C MET A 442 13.79 0.60 -9.23
N GLY A 443 13.97 -0.19 -10.30
CA GLY A 443 15.13 -1.05 -10.47
C GLY A 443 16.46 -0.29 -10.47
N ALA A 444 16.52 0.85 -11.16
CA ALA A 444 17.67 1.75 -11.15
C ALA A 444 17.98 2.25 -9.73
N SER A 445 16.94 2.59 -8.96
CA SER A 445 17.09 3.03 -7.57
C SER A 445 17.61 1.92 -6.65
N VAL A 446 17.14 0.67 -6.83
CA VAL A 446 17.62 -0.51 -6.09
C VAL A 446 19.09 -0.78 -6.39
N LEU A 447 19.49 -0.82 -7.68
CA LEU A 447 20.87 -1.07 -8.05
C LEU A 447 21.81 0.05 -7.59
N ARG A 448 21.40 1.32 -7.74
CA ARG A 448 22.15 2.48 -7.24
C ARG A 448 22.46 2.37 -5.75
N ASN A 449 21.46 1.96 -4.96
CA ASN A 449 21.63 1.74 -3.53
C ASN A 449 22.58 0.57 -3.21
N LYS A 450 22.56 -0.51 -4.02
CA LYS A 450 23.48 -1.64 -3.86
C LYS A 450 24.92 -1.27 -4.21
N ILE A 451 25.15 -0.57 -5.31
CA ILE A 451 26.48 -0.05 -5.72
C ILE A 451 27.05 0.87 -4.63
N LYS A 452 26.25 1.81 -4.13
CA LYS A 452 26.66 2.70 -3.03
C LYS A 452 27.01 1.94 -1.75
N LYS A 453 26.26 0.89 -1.42
CA LYS A 453 26.55 0.03 -0.24
C LYS A 453 27.81 -0.81 -0.41
N ALA A 454 28.16 -1.17 -1.65
CA ALA A 454 29.40 -1.87 -1.98
C ALA A 454 30.64 -0.95 -1.97
N GLY A 455 30.46 0.37 -1.82
CA GLY A 455 31.57 1.32 -1.81
C GLY A 455 32.13 1.64 -3.20
N ILE A 456 31.41 1.27 -4.26
CA ILE A 456 31.82 1.54 -5.65
C ILE A 456 31.44 2.98 -6.00
N GLU A 457 32.43 3.79 -6.34
CA GLU A 457 32.26 5.18 -6.78
C GLU A 457 32.42 5.34 -8.30
N GLY A 458 31.91 6.43 -8.87
CA GLY A 458 32.09 6.74 -10.30
C GLY A 458 31.15 6.00 -11.27
N VAL A 459 30.10 5.33 -10.77
CA VAL A 459 29.12 4.62 -11.60
C VAL A 459 27.76 5.34 -11.61
N GLU A 460 27.31 5.75 -12.79
CA GLU A 460 26.02 6.37 -13.01
C GLU A 460 24.95 5.29 -13.31
N VAL A 461 23.85 5.32 -12.56
CA VAL A 461 22.70 4.40 -12.78
C VAL A 461 21.44 5.21 -13.09
N THR A 462 20.93 5.10 -14.32
CA THR A 462 19.74 5.83 -14.79
C THR A 462 18.70 4.90 -15.41
N ASN A 463 17.58 5.46 -15.87
CA ASN A 463 16.54 4.72 -16.57
C ASN A 463 15.98 5.56 -17.72
N ILE A 464 15.66 4.92 -18.85
CA ILE A 464 15.05 5.57 -20.03
C ILE A 464 14.13 4.61 -20.79
N ALA A 465 13.41 5.13 -21.78
CA ALA A 465 12.60 4.32 -22.69
C ALA A 465 13.50 3.60 -23.72
N ILE A 466 13.15 2.37 -24.11
CA ILE A 466 13.88 1.61 -25.15
C ILE A 466 13.94 2.38 -26.47
N ALA A 467 12.91 3.17 -26.77
CA ALA A 467 12.87 4.03 -27.96
C ALA A 467 13.99 5.08 -27.99
N ASN A 468 14.53 5.45 -26.81
CA ASN A 468 15.55 6.47 -26.63
C ASN A 468 16.96 5.87 -26.41
N LEU A 469 17.14 4.55 -26.58
CA LEU A 469 18.46 3.93 -26.55
C LEU A 469 19.24 4.27 -27.83
N ASP A 470 20.45 4.79 -27.66
CA ASP A 470 21.47 5.00 -28.69
C ASP A 470 22.77 4.24 -28.36
N ALA A 471 23.68 4.15 -29.34
CA ALA A 471 24.93 3.39 -29.23
C ALA A 471 25.88 3.87 -28.11
N SER A 472 25.68 5.08 -27.57
CA SER A 472 26.51 5.69 -26.51
C SER A 472 25.79 5.77 -25.16
N THR A 473 24.61 5.16 -25.05
CA THR A 473 23.71 5.41 -23.93
C THR A 473 24.22 4.80 -22.62
N ALA A 474 24.83 3.63 -22.68
CA ALA A 474 25.29 2.90 -21.51
C ALA A 474 26.33 1.81 -21.87
N ASP A 475 27.18 1.48 -20.91
CA ASP A 475 28.08 0.32 -20.99
C ASP A 475 27.32 -0.97 -20.63
N LEU A 476 26.32 -0.85 -19.74
CA LEU A 476 25.45 -1.94 -19.29
C LEU A 476 23.98 -1.53 -19.38
N ILE A 477 23.16 -2.34 -20.04
CA ILE A 477 21.71 -2.16 -20.16
C ILE A 477 20.97 -3.27 -19.41
N VAL A 478 20.12 -2.90 -18.47
CA VAL A 478 19.24 -3.81 -17.73
C VAL A 478 17.82 -3.71 -18.27
N THR A 479 17.25 -4.83 -18.69
CA THR A 479 15.88 -4.91 -19.26
C THR A 479 15.09 -6.06 -18.66
N HIS A 480 13.76 -5.99 -18.74
CA HIS A 480 12.93 -7.17 -18.53
C HIS A 480 13.25 -8.22 -19.61
N ARG A 481 13.18 -9.51 -19.28
CA ARG A 481 13.48 -10.61 -20.22
C ARG A 481 12.77 -10.47 -21.57
N ASP A 482 11.49 -10.08 -21.53
CA ASP A 482 10.66 -9.92 -22.74
C ASP A 482 11.05 -8.70 -23.60
N LEU A 483 11.90 -7.81 -23.08
CA LEU A 483 12.34 -6.58 -23.73
C LEU A 483 13.82 -6.60 -24.15
N THR A 484 14.58 -7.59 -23.72
CA THR A 484 16.03 -7.65 -23.97
C THR A 484 16.36 -7.71 -25.45
N ASP A 485 15.64 -8.51 -26.24
CA ASP A 485 15.94 -8.63 -27.67
C ASP A 485 15.69 -7.32 -28.42
N ARG A 486 14.67 -6.56 -28.03
CA ARG A 486 14.41 -5.21 -28.56
C ARG A 486 15.52 -4.22 -28.21
N ALA A 487 16.06 -4.28 -26.99
CA ALA A 487 17.16 -3.40 -26.59
C ALA A 487 18.47 -3.76 -27.31
N ARG A 488 18.76 -5.06 -27.51
CA ARG A 488 19.92 -5.55 -28.27
C ARG A 488 19.91 -5.08 -29.72
N GLN A 489 18.74 -5.03 -30.36
CA GLN A 489 18.61 -4.49 -31.72
C GLN A 489 19.01 -3.01 -31.84
N ARG A 490 18.85 -2.23 -30.76
CA ARG A 490 19.20 -0.80 -30.72
C ARG A 490 20.65 -0.55 -30.32
N THR A 491 21.18 -1.40 -29.44
CA THR A 491 22.49 -1.25 -28.79
C THR A 491 23.22 -2.59 -28.76
N PRO A 492 23.67 -3.10 -29.92
CA PRO A 492 24.26 -4.43 -30.01
C PRO A 492 25.59 -4.55 -29.25
N ASP A 493 26.33 -3.44 -29.13
CA ASP A 493 27.67 -3.40 -28.56
C ASP A 493 27.67 -3.21 -27.03
N ALA A 494 26.54 -2.82 -26.43
CA ALA A 494 26.41 -2.66 -24.98
C ALA A 494 26.19 -4.03 -24.30
N MET A 495 26.60 -4.16 -23.04
CA MET A 495 26.34 -5.38 -22.28
C MET A 495 24.89 -5.45 -21.81
N HIS A 496 24.19 -6.55 -22.12
CA HIS A 496 22.76 -6.71 -21.77
C HIS A 496 22.53 -7.69 -20.62
N VAL A 497 21.82 -7.24 -19.60
CA VAL A 497 21.38 -8.06 -18.47
C VAL A 497 19.85 -8.14 -18.43
N SER A 498 19.33 -9.34 -18.63
CA SER A 498 17.89 -9.62 -18.54
C SER A 498 17.47 -9.97 -17.12
N VAL A 499 16.44 -9.30 -16.59
CA VAL A 499 15.80 -9.61 -15.30
C VAL A 499 14.34 -10.00 -15.48
N GLU A 500 13.81 -10.82 -14.59
CA GLU A 500 12.38 -11.19 -14.59
C GLU A 500 11.51 -10.22 -13.79
N ASN A 501 12.13 -9.45 -12.88
CA ASN A 501 11.43 -8.44 -12.11
C ASN A 501 12.42 -7.33 -11.73
N PHE A 502 12.07 -6.07 -12.03
CA PHE A 502 12.92 -4.93 -11.71
C PHE A 502 13.02 -4.64 -10.21
N MET A 503 12.07 -5.06 -9.39
CA MET A 503 12.05 -4.77 -7.96
C MET A 503 12.92 -5.72 -7.15
N ASN A 504 13.00 -6.99 -7.55
CA ASN A 504 13.69 -8.03 -6.82
C ASN A 504 14.29 -9.04 -7.80
N SER A 505 15.55 -8.82 -8.17
CA SER A 505 16.30 -9.71 -9.04
C SER A 505 17.61 -10.10 -8.36
N PRO A 506 17.91 -11.40 -8.18
CA PRO A 506 19.20 -11.85 -7.64
C PRO A 506 20.37 -11.43 -8.54
N LYS A 507 20.10 -11.17 -9.83
CA LYS A 507 21.10 -10.70 -10.78
C LYS A 507 21.69 -9.33 -10.44
N TYR A 508 21.06 -8.55 -9.57
CA TYR A 508 21.66 -7.28 -9.16
C TYR A 508 22.94 -7.47 -8.35
N ASP A 509 23.04 -8.54 -7.56
CA ASP A 509 24.27 -8.85 -6.84
C ASP A 509 25.37 -9.34 -7.81
N GLU A 510 24.99 -10.02 -8.90
CA GLU A 510 25.91 -10.33 -10.00
C GLU A 510 26.40 -9.08 -10.72
N VAL A 511 25.50 -8.13 -11.03
CA VAL A 511 25.87 -6.86 -11.68
C VAL A 511 26.81 -6.04 -10.80
N VAL A 512 26.58 -6.00 -9.49
CA VAL A 512 27.48 -5.28 -8.56
C VAL A 512 28.87 -5.91 -8.55
N ARG A 513 28.97 -7.24 -8.46
CA ARG A 513 30.28 -7.93 -8.54
C ARG A 513 30.97 -7.67 -9.88
N LEU A 514 30.22 -7.73 -10.98
CA LEU A 514 30.75 -7.50 -12.31
C LEU A 514 31.31 -6.09 -12.49
N VAL A 515 30.62 -5.08 -11.95
CA VAL A 515 31.08 -3.68 -11.95
C VAL A 515 32.32 -3.52 -11.08
N ASP A 516 32.36 -4.16 -9.90
CA ASP A 516 33.51 -4.13 -8.99
C ASP A 516 34.75 -4.77 -9.65
N GLU A 517 34.60 -5.96 -10.22
CA GLU A 517 35.67 -6.68 -10.93
C GLU A 517 36.15 -5.95 -12.20
N SER A 518 35.23 -5.30 -12.92
CA SER A 518 35.54 -4.55 -14.15
C SER A 518 36.24 -3.22 -13.86
N ASN A 519 35.96 -2.58 -12.72
CA ASN A 519 36.54 -1.28 -12.35
C ASN A 519 37.76 -1.41 -11.43
N ALA A 520 38.07 -2.62 -10.94
CA ALA A 520 39.28 -2.93 -10.19
C ALA A 520 40.51 -3.23 -11.09
N GLN A 521 40.30 -3.39 -12.40
CA GLN A 521 41.34 -3.49 -13.44
C GLN A 521 41.64 -2.11 -14.02
#